data_AF-A0A7G5GN78-F1
#
_entry.id   AF-A0A7G5GN78-F1
#
_cell.length_a   1.000
_cell.length_b   1.000
_cell.length_c   1.000
_cell.angle_alpha   90.00
_cell.angle_beta   90.00
_cell.angle_gamma   90.00
#
_symmetry.space_group_name_H-M   'P 1'
#
loop_
_entity.id
_entity.type
_entity.pdbx_description
1 polymer ?
#
loop_
_entity_poly.entity_id
_entity_poly.type
_entity_poly.pdbx_seq_one_letter_code
_entity_poly.pdbx_strand_id
1 'polypeptide(L)'
;MSTQLSFPIYFPNCQIIDCQHGEGGYILVVYSTDKQASCPFCQQVSNRSHGYHYRKPTDLPISDKSVQLRLRLRRFRCLNPTCPKRTFSQPCPDWLPAFARRTNRLAHAQQSVAMMLGGQAGSRLLTQLYMPTSHDTLLRLIRKWQPVGPQTPYALGVDDWAIRKAKTYGTILTVARWR
;
A
#
# COMPACT_ATOMS: atom_id res chain seq x y z
N MET A 1 -24.03 -25.17 3.18
CA MET A 1 -23.77 -24.42 4.42
C MET A 1 -22.52 -23.59 4.20
N SER A 2 -22.67 -22.28 3.99
CA SER A 2 -21.54 -21.35 3.84
C SER A 2 -21.01 -21.05 5.23
N THR A 3 -19.91 -21.69 5.61
CA THR A 3 -19.16 -21.32 6.81
C THR A 3 -18.66 -19.90 6.58
N GLN A 4 -19.26 -18.90 7.24
CA GLN A 4 -18.70 -17.56 7.28
C GLN A 4 -17.35 -17.66 7.98
N LEU A 5 -16.28 -17.76 7.20
CA LEU A 5 -14.92 -17.65 7.70
C LEU A 5 -14.77 -16.23 8.24
N SER A 6 -14.80 -16.09 9.57
CA SER A 6 -14.49 -14.83 10.24
C SER A 6 -12.99 -14.57 10.14
N PHE A 7 -12.56 -13.98 9.03
CA PHE A 7 -11.19 -13.48 8.93
C PHE A 7 -11.08 -12.20 9.77
N PRO A 8 -10.03 -12.05 10.61
CA PRO A 8 -9.76 -10.82 11.36
C PRO A 8 -9.16 -9.74 10.44
N ILE A 9 -9.67 -9.64 9.22
CA ILE A 9 -9.19 -8.75 8.17
C ILE A 9 -10.38 -7.95 7.67
N TYR A 10 -10.32 -6.65 7.91
CA TYR A 10 -11.32 -5.70 7.48
C TYR A 10 -10.83 -4.94 6.24
N PHE A 11 -11.65 -4.92 5.20
CA PHE A 11 -11.46 -4.08 4.02
C PHE A 11 -12.66 -3.13 3.91
N PRO A 12 -12.48 -1.82 4.16
CA PRO A 12 -13.54 -0.83 3.98
C PRO A 12 -14.23 -0.98 2.61
N ASN A 13 -15.57 -0.99 2.64
CA ASN A 13 -16.44 -1.10 1.46
C ASN A 13 -16.25 -2.38 0.63
N CYS A 14 -15.68 -3.41 1.24
CA CYS A 14 -15.43 -4.71 0.65
C CYS A 14 -15.70 -5.84 1.66
N GLN A 15 -15.99 -7.03 1.16
CA GLN A 15 -16.19 -8.24 1.95
C GLN A 15 -15.37 -9.40 1.40
N ILE A 16 -14.85 -10.23 2.28
CA ILE A 16 -14.25 -11.52 1.91
C ILE A 16 -15.41 -12.50 1.73
N ILE A 17 -15.51 -13.11 0.54
CA ILE A 17 -16.61 -14.01 0.17
C ILE A 17 -16.17 -15.47 0.02
N ASP A 18 -14.87 -15.70 -0.16
CA ASP A 18 -14.27 -17.02 -0.28
C ASP A 18 -12.80 -16.94 0.14
N CYS A 19 -12.24 -18.06 0.59
CA CYS A 19 -10.84 -18.22 0.89
C CYS A 19 -10.36 -19.58 0.40
N GLN A 20 -9.31 -19.55 -0.41
CA GLN A 20 -8.61 -20.74 -0.87
C GLN A 20 -7.26 -20.81 -0.17
N HIS A 21 -6.87 -22.01 0.25
CA HIS A 21 -5.59 -22.26 0.89
C HIS A 21 -4.81 -23.29 0.09
N GLY A 22 -3.49 -23.08 -0.05
CA GLY A 22 -2.56 -24.03 -0.64
C GLY A 22 -1.15 -23.78 -0.14
N GLU A 23 -0.17 -24.51 -0.69
CA GLU A 23 1.23 -24.42 -0.25
C GLU A 23 1.81 -23.00 -0.33
N GLY A 24 1.40 -22.21 -1.34
CA GLY A 24 1.82 -20.82 -1.53
C GLY A 24 1.17 -19.80 -0.61
N GLY A 25 0.21 -20.21 0.24
CA GLY A 25 -0.48 -19.37 1.21
C GLY A 25 -1.99 -19.22 0.95
N TYR A 26 -2.55 -18.08 1.37
CA TYR A 26 -3.98 -17.82 1.27
C TYR A 26 -4.31 -16.95 0.06
N ILE A 27 -5.39 -17.31 -0.63
CA ILE A 27 -6.04 -16.51 -1.65
C ILE A 27 -7.41 -16.10 -1.13
N LEU A 28 -7.56 -14.82 -0.77
CA LEU A 28 -8.83 -14.26 -0.31
C LEU A 28 -9.60 -13.67 -1.49
N VAL A 29 -10.81 -14.15 -1.74
CA VAL A 29 -11.69 -13.53 -2.74
C VAL A 29 -12.44 -12.38 -2.08
N VAL A 30 -12.14 -11.17 -2.53
CA VAL A 30 -12.65 -9.93 -1.94
C VAL A 30 -13.56 -9.24 -2.94
N TYR A 31 -14.74 -8.84 -2.48
CA TYR A 31 -15.77 -8.22 -3.31
C TYR A 31 -16.18 -6.85 -2.79
N SER A 32 -16.31 -5.89 -3.69
CA SER A 32 -16.81 -4.55 -3.36
C SER A 32 -18.31 -4.58 -3.05
N THR A 33 -18.72 -3.99 -1.93
CA THR A 33 -20.12 -4.03 -1.46
C THR A 33 -20.97 -2.86 -1.92
N ASP A 34 -20.37 -1.72 -2.26
CA ASP A 34 -21.14 -0.51 -2.52
C ASP A 34 -21.93 -0.62 -3.82
N LYS A 35 -23.17 -0.13 -3.77
CA LYS A 35 -24.07 -0.06 -4.93
C LYS A 35 -23.90 1.23 -5.73
N GLN A 36 -23.13 2.19 -5.21
CA GLN A 36 -22.83 3.46 -5.84
C GLN A 36 -21.41 3.90 -5.49
N ALA A 37 -20.80 4.74 -6.33
CA ALA A 37 -19.53 5.37 -6.03
C ALA A 37 -19.41 6.72 -6.74
N SER A 38 -18.57 7.60 -6.20
CA SER A 38 -18.26 8.90 -6.80
C SER A 38 -17.18 8.76 -7.88
N CYS A 39 -17.41 9.39 -9.04
CA CYS A 39 -16.42 9.43 -10.11
C CYS A 39 -15.13 10.10 -9.60
N PRO A 40 -13.95 9.48 -9.73
CA PRO A 40 -12.70 10.08 -9.22
C PRO A 40 -12.24 11.32 -10.01
N PHE A 41 -12.89 11.64 -11.14
CA PHE A 41 -12.54 12.79 -11.97
C PHE A 41 -13.46 13.99 -11.74
N CYS A 42 -14.79 13.78 -11.75
CA CYS A 42 -15.77 14.86 -11.61
C CYS A 42 -16.62 14.76 -10.34
N GLN A 43 -16.36 13.78 -9.47
CA GLN A 43 -17.07 13.51 -8.21
C GLN A 43 -18.56 13.18 -8.33
N GLN A 44 -19.14 13.20 -9.54
CA GLN A 44 -20.51 12.76 -9.79
C GLN A 44 -20.74 11.33 -9.26
N VAL A 45 -21.72 11.18 -8.36
CA VAL A 45 -22.16 9.89 -7.85
C VAL A 45 -22.84 9.12 -8.98
N SER A 46 -22.49 7.84 -9.11
CA SER A 46 -23.14 6.92 -10.04
C SER A 46 -23.50 5.61 -9.35
N ASN A 47 -24.72 5.16 -9.59
CA ASN A 47 -25.21 3.82 -9.29
C ASN A 47 -25.29 2.92 -10.55
N ARG A 48 -24.92 3.45 -11.72
CA ARG A 48 -25.02 2.75 -13.00
C ARG A 48 -23.87 1.77 -13.18
N SER A 49 -24.09 0.53 -12.73
CA SER A 49 -23.14 -0.57 -12.89
C SER A 49 -22.82 -0.85 -14.37
N HIS A 50 -21.56 -1.12 -14.65
CA HIS A 50 -21.01 -1.41 -15.98
C HIS A 50 -20.06 -2.63 -15.94
N GLY A 51 -20.26 -3.51 -14.96
CA GLY A 51 -19.48 -4.74 -14.79
C GLY A 51 -18.46 -4.64 -13.66
N TYR A 52 -17.35 -5.34 -13.80
CA TYR A 52 -16.35 -5.50 -12.76
C TYR A 52 -14.93 -5.29 -13.28
N HIS A 53 -14.05 -4.86 -12.38
CA HIS A 53 -12.62 -4.77 -12.59
C HIS A 53 -11.91 -5.69 -11.58
N TYR A 54 -11.00 -6.52 -12.09
CA TYR A 54 -10.32 -7.53 -11.30
C TYR A 54 -8.88 -7.10 -11.00
N ARG A 55 -8.46 -7.23 -9.74
CA ARG A 55 -7.08 -6.95 -9.29
C ARG A 55 -6.58 -8.09 -8.42
N LYS A 56 -5.25 -8.27 -8.40
CA LYS A 56 -4.58 -9.28 -7.58
C LYS A 56 -3.53 -8.67 -6.63
N PRO A 57 -3.87 -7.72 -5.73
CA PRO A 57 -2.90 -7.16 -4.82
C PRO A 57 -2.50 -8.18 -3.75
N THR A 58 -1.28 -8.06 -3.23
CA THR A 58 -0.85 -8.81 -2.04
C THR A 58 -1.18 -8.05 -0.77
N ASP A 59 -1.22 -8.78 0.34
CA ASP A 59 -1.54 -8.24 1.65
C ASP A 59 -0.61 -8.80 2.73
N LEU A 60 -0.77 -8.32 3.97
CA LEU A 60 -0.06 -8.89 5.11
C LEU A 60 -0.31 -10.41 5.23
N PRO A 61 0.70 -11.17 5.63
CA PRO A 61 0.59 -12.61 5.82
C PRO A 61 -0.40 -12.92 6.94
N ILE A 62 -0.97 -14.13 6.87
CA ILE A 62 -1.72 -14.73 7.96
C ILE A 62 -0.84 -15.87 8.48
N SER A 63 -0.40 -15.76 9.73
CA SER A 63 0.57 -16.69 10.32
C SER A 63 1.84 -16.80 9.45
N ASP A 64 2.20 -18.01 9.03
CA ASP A 64 3.37 -18.36 8.24
C ASP A 64 3.07 -18.40 6.73
N LYS A 65 1.99 -17.75 6.28
CA LYS A 65 1.51 -17.87 4.90
C LYS A 65 1.29 -16.51 4.26
N SER A 66 1.80 -16.37 3.04
CA SER A 66 1.57 -15.18 2.23
C SER A 66 0.10 -15.04 1.85
N VAL A 67 -0.38 -13.80 1.65
CA VAL A 67 -1.77 -13.52 1.29
C VAL A 67 -1.83 -12.78 -0.05
N GLN A 68 -2.62 -13.32 -0.97
CA GLN A 68 -3.03 -12.64 -2.20
C GLN A 68 -4.54 -12.39 -2.17
N LEU A 69 -4.96 -11.18 -2.53
CA LEU A 69 -6.37 -10.87 -2.68
C LEU A 69 -6.76 -11.07 -4.15
N ARG A 70 -7.82 -11.82 -4.43
CA ARG A 70 -8.55 -11.79 -5.71
C ARG A 70 -9.68 -10.79 -5.57
N LEU A 71 -9.37 -9.53 -5.87
CA LEU A 71 -10.26 -8.40 -5.66
C LEU A 71 -11.14 -8.18 -6.89
N ARG A 72 -12.46 -8.26 -6.71
CA ARG A 72 -13.48 -7.94 -7.72
C ARG A 72 -14.18 -6.64 -7.33
N LEU A 73 -13.80 -5.55 -8.00
CA LEU A 73 -14.37 -4.22 -7.81
C LEU A 73 -15.49 -3.95 -8.81
N ARG A 74 -16.63 -3.42 -8.35
CA ARG A 74 -17.70 -2.93 -9.22
C ARG A 74 -17.19 -1.76 -10.06
N ARG A 75 -17.56 -1.74 -11.33
CA ARG A 75 -17.26 -0.65 -12.27
C ARG A 75 -18.56 0.07 -12.60
N PHE A 76 -18.51 1.40 -12.63
CA PHE A 76 -19.64 2.29 -12.86
C PHE A 76 -19.45 3.09 -14.15
N ARG A 77 -20.55 3.49 -14.80
CA ARG A 77 -20.56 4.55 -15.82
C ARG A 77 -20.69 5.90 -15.14
N CYS A 78 -19.87 6.88 -15.53
CA CYS A 78 -20.08 8.26 -15.09
C CYS A 78 -21.39 8.79 -15.68
N LEU A 79 -22.21 9.44 -14.85
CA LEU A 79 -23.47 10.04 -15.28
C LEU A 79 -23.31 11.47 -15.78
N ASN A 80 -22.15 12.09 -15.53
CA ASN A 80 -21.83 13.41 -16.06
C ASN A 80 -21.38 13.28 -17.54
N PRO A 81 -22.16 13.81 -18.52
CA PRO A 81 -21.86 13.68 -19.94
C PRO A 81 -20.62 14.48 -20.38
N THR A 82 -20.23 15.52 -19.64
CA THR A 82 -19.04 16.33 -19.95
C THR A 82 -17.76 15.75 -19.34
N CYS A 83 -17.86 14.72 -18.50
CA CYS A 83 -16.71 14.10 -17.87
C CYS A 83 -15.90 13.29 -18.91
N PRO A 84 -14.58 13.51 -19.06
CA PRO A 84 -13.74 12.72 -19.96
C PRO A 84 -13.67 11.24 -19.53
N LYS A 85 -13.93 10.96 -18.23
CA LYS A 85 -13.92 9.60 -17.69
C LYS A 85 -15.31 8.96 -17.78
N ARG A 86 -15.53 8.18 -18.85
CA ARG A 86 -16.81 7.48 -19.08
C ARG A 86 -17.10 6.37 -18.08
N THR A 87 -16.07 5.68 -17.57
CA THR A 87 -16.24 4.60 -16.58
C THR A 87 -15.16 4.63 -15.53
N PHE A 88 -15.48 4.18 -14.32
CA PHE A 88 -14.54 4.11 -13.20
C PHE A 88 -14.86 2.92 -12.30
N SER A 89 -13.85 2.36 -11.65
CA SER A 89 -14.04 1.30 -10.65
C SER A 89 -14.34 1.92 -9.28
N GLN A 90 -15.02 1.20 -8.41
CA GLN A 90 -15.20 1.58 -7.01
C GLN A 90 -13.81 1.91 -6.42
N PRO A 91 -13.64 3.12 -5.85
CA PRO A 91 -12.38 3.52 -5.26
C PRO A 91 -12.22 2.82 -3.89
N CYS A 92 -10.98 2.44 -3.56
CA CYS A 92 -10.61 1.87 -2.25
C CYS A 92 -9.41 2.62 -1.65
N PRO A 93 -9.41 3.97 -1.62
CA PRO A 93 -8.20 4.75 -1.37
C PRO A 93 -7.59 4.49 0.00
N ASP A 94 -8.43 4.20 1.00
CA ASP A 94 -8.02 4.03 2.40
C ASP A 94 -7.06 2.85 2.60
N TRP A 95 -7.23 1.77 1.83
CA TRP A 95 -6.46 0.54 2.01
C TRP A 95 -5.78 0.02 0.74
N LEU A 96 -6.21 0.44 -0.44
CA LEU A 96 -5.64 0.05 -1.73
C LEU A 96 -5.75 1.16 -2.79
N PRO A 97 -4.73 2.03 -2.88
CA PRO A 97 -4.65 3.09 -3.87
C PRO A 97 -4.81 2.56 -5.31
N ALA A 98 -5.16 3.48 -6.21
CA ALA A 98 -5.26 3.15 -7.64
C ALA A 98 -3.95 2.55 -8.14
N PHE A 99 -4.04 1.47 -8.94
CA PHE A 99 -2.90 0.74 -9.51
C PHE A 99 -1.92 0.09 -8.52
N ALA A 100 -2.10 0.28 -7.21
CA ALA A 100 -1.29 -0.40 -6.19
C ALA A 100 -1.39 -1.93 -6.33
N ARG A 101 -0.25 -2.61 -6.21
CA ARG A 101 -0.16 -4.07 -6.26
C ARG A 101 -0.06 -4.71 -4.86
N ARG A 102 -0.16 -3.89 -3.82
CA ARG A 102 -0.15 -4.27 -2.41
C ARG A 102 -1.04 -3.33 -1.62
N THR A 103 -1.60 -3.82 -0.52
CA THR A 103 -2.36 -2.98 0.42
C THR A 103 -1.45 -1.94 1.09
N ASN A 104 -2.05 -0.85 1.58
CA ASN A 104 -1.34 0.19 2.34
C ASN A 104 -0.65 -0.41 3.57
N ARG A 105 -1.33 -1.29 4.31
CA ARG A 105 -0.78 -1.95 5.48
C ARG A 105 0.45 -2.81 5.17
N LEU A 106 0.45 -3.55 4.04
CA LEU A 106 1.64 -4.28 3.60
C LEU A 106 2.76 -3.32 3.18
N ALA A 107 2.44 -2.25 2.45
CA ALA A 107 3.43 -1.25 2.06
C ALA A 107 4.10 -0.58 3.27
N HIS A 108 3.32 -0.25 4.32
CA HIS A 108 3.83 0.30 5.58
C HIS A 108 4.75 -0.69 6.30
N ALA A 109 4.35 -1.96 6.45
CA ALA A 109 5.20 -2.97 7.09
C ALA A 109 6.54 -3.15 6.36
N GLN A 110 6.50 -3.23 5.03
CA GLN A 110 7.69 -3.33 4.19
C GLN A 110 8.58 -2.08 4.31
N GLN A 111 7.97 -0.90 4.39
CA GLN A 111 8.69 0.36 4.59
C GLN A 111 9.37 0.41 5.96
N SER A 112 8.71 -0.01 7.05
CA SER A 112 9.32 -0.06 8.37
C SER A 112 10.56 -0.95 8.39
N VAL A 113 10.48 -2.13 7.78
CA VAL A 113 11.65 -3.02 7.64
C VAL A 113 12.74 -2.36 6.79
N ALA A 114 12.37 -1.68 5.70
CA ALA A 114 13.32 -0.96 4.85
C ALA A 114 14.07 0.14 5.61
N MET A 115 13.38 0.90 6.46
CA MET A 115 13.99 1.97 7.26
C MET A 115 14.99 1.44 8.28
N MET A 116 14.76 0.23 8.82
CA MET A 116 15.64 -0.39 9.81
C MET A 116 16.82 -1.13 9.18
N LEU A 117 16.59 -1.86 8.07
CA LEU A 117 17.56 -2.81 7.51
C LEU A 117 18.07 -2.43 6.10
N GLY A 118 17.56 -1.35 5.52
CA GLY A 118 17.83 -0.98 4.13
C GLY A 118 17.24 -1.98 3.12
N GLY A 119 17.81 -1.97 1.91
CA GLY A 119 17.31 -2.76 0.79
C GLY A 119 17.58 -4.26 0.90
N GLN A 120 18.85 -4.67 0.85
CA GLN A 120 19.20 -6.09 0.66
C GLN A 120 18.89 -6.94 1.89
N ALA A 121 19.27 -6.48 3.09
CA ALA A 121 18.97 -7.20 4.33
C ALA A 121 17.45 -7.20 4.62
N GLY A 122 16.77 -6.08 4.38
CA GLY A 122 15.31 -5.98 4.52
C GLY A 122 14.57 -6.94 3.58
N SER A 123 15.01 -7.08 2.33
CA SER A 123 14.40 -7.99 1.35
C SER A 123 14.50 -9.46 1.79
N ARG A 124 15.67 -9.88 2.31
CA ARG A 124 15.85 -11.24 2.85
C ARG A 124 14.95 -11.51 4.06
N LEU A 125 14.88 -10.56 5.01
CA LEU A 125 14.01 -10.71 6.18
C LEU A 125 12.54 -10.78 5.77
N LEU A 126 12.09 -9.91 4.86
CA LEU A 126 10.69 -9.90 4.41
C LEU A 126 10.26 -11.19 3.71
N THR A 127 11.19 -11.89 3.05
CA THR A 127 10.92 -13.23 2.51
C THR A 127 10.66 -14.24 3.64
N GLN A 128 11.44 -14.20 4.72
CA GLN A 128 11.23 -15.04 5.91
C GLN A 128 9.94 -14.69 6.66
N LEU A 129 9.50 -13.43 6.57
CA LEU A 129 8.24 -12.94 7.14
C LEU A 129 7.05 -13.06 6.17
N TYR A 130 7.16 -13.82 5.08
CA TYR A 130 6.07 -14.05 4.12
C TYR A 130 5.49 -12.78 3.48
N MET A 131 6.29 -11.70 3.41
CA MET A 131 5.98 -10.39 2.83
C MET A 131 6.95 -10.00 1.69
N PRO A 132 7.25 -10.90 0.73
CA PRO A 132 8.38 -10.73 -0.17
C PRO A 132 8.30 -9.44 -1.00
N THR A 133 9.42 -8.74 -1.13
CA THR A 133 9.61 -7.62 -2.04
C THR A 133 11.09 -7.43 -2.35
N SER A 134 11.41 -6.82 -3.50
CA SER A 134 12.80 -6.62 -3.91
C SER A 134 13.50 -5.52 -3.11
N HIS A 135 14.83 -5.62 -2.99
CA HIS A 135 15.64 -4.56 -2.37
C HIS A 135 15.42 -3.20 -3.04
N ASP A 136 15.32 -3.14 -4.37
CA ASP A 136 15.00 -1.91 -5.12
C ASP A 136 13.66 -1.31 -4.72
N THR A 137 12.68 -2.18 -4.46
CA THR A 137 11.35 -1.73 -4.04
C THR A 137 11.41 -1.13 -2.64
N LEU A 138 12.21 -1.69 -1.74
CA LEU A 138 12.45 -1.13 -0.41
C LEU A 138 13.18 0.22 -0.50
N LEU A 139 14.23 0.33 -1.30
CA LEU A 139 14.92 1.60 -1.53
C LEU A 139 13.97 2.66 -2.10
N ARG A 140 13.05 2.27 -2.99
CA ARG A 140 12.01 3.17 -3.49
C ARG A 140 11.02 3.60 -2.41
N LEU A 141 10.66 2.72 -1.47
CA LEU A 141 9.82 3.08 -0.33
C LEU A 141 10.51 4.07 0.60
N ILE A 142 11.80 3.85 0.91
CA ILE A 142 12.62 4.78 1.70
C ILE A 142 12.68 6.15 1.01
N ARG A 143 12.99 6.21 -0.29
CA ARG A 143 13.09 7.48 -1.04
C ARG A 143 11.76 8.23 -1.17
N LYS A 144 10.63 7.52 -1.14
CA LYS A 144 9.30 8.13 -1.16
C LYS A 144 8.88 8.61 0.22
N TRP A 145 9.50 8.11 1.29
CA TRP A 145 9.20 8.57 2.63
C TRP A 145 9.65 10.02 2.77
N GLN A 146 8.72 10.86 3.19
CA GLN A 146 9.01 12.24 3.53
C GLN A 146 9.05 12.31 5.06
N PRO A 147 10.20 12.66 5.66
CA PRO A 147 10.21 13.03 7.06
C PRO A 147 9.29 14.24 7.25
N VAL A 148 8.58 14.27 8.38
CA VAL A 148 7.98 15.53 8.82
C VAL A 148 9.12 16.53 8.94
N GLY A 149 9.02 17.64 8.20
CA GLY A 149 10.08 18.64 8.15
C GLY A 149 10.45 19.08 9.57
N PRO A 150 11.75 19.14 9.92
CA PRO A 150 12.14 19.65 11.21
C PRO A 150 11.62 21.08 11.35
N GLN A 151 11.02 21.40 12.51
CA GLN A 151 10.79 22.80 12.87
C GLN A 151 12.16 23.51 12.91
N THR A 152 12.18 24.80 12.55
CA THR A 152 13.41 25.59 12.61
C THR A 152 14.07 25.44 13.99
N PRO A 153 15.29 24.88 14.05
CA PRO A 153 15.93 24.58 15.32
C PRO A 153 16.47 25.86 15.97
N TYR A 154 16.56 25.87 17.30
CA TYR A 154 17.18 26.99 18.04
C TYR A 154 18.69 27.04 17.80
N ALA A 155 19.34 25.87 17.81
CA ALA A 155 20.75 25.73 17.49
C ALA A 155 20.96 24.58 16.50
N LEU A 156 21.84 24.82 15.52
CA LEU A 156 22.15 23.91 14.43
C LEU A 156 23.63 23.53 14.51
N GLY A 157 23.91 22.23 14.63
CA GLY A 157 25.24 21.68 14.40
C GLY A 157 25.40 21.27 12.94
N VAL A 158 26.58 21.53 12.37
CA VAL A 158 26.93 21.14 11.01
C VAL A 158 28.17 20.27 11.09
N ASP A 159 28.10 19.09 10.48
CA ASP A 159 29.22 18.15 10.37
C ASP A 159 29.25 17.55 8.97
N ASP A 160 30.41 17.08 8.52
CA ASP A 160 30.58 16.47 7.20
C ASP A 160 31.03 15.01 7.31
N TRP A 161 30.47 14.16 6.46
CA TRP A 161 30.83 12.76 6.35
C TRP A 161 31.14 12.40 4.90
N ALA A 162 31.82 11.27 4.68
CA ALA A 162 32.14 10.78 3.35
C ALA A 162 31.44 9.44 3.07
N ILE A 163 30.56 9.41 2.06
CA ILE A 163 30.01 8.16 1.48
C ILE A 163 31.14 7.33 0.87
N ARG A 164 32.04 8.03 0.17
CA ARG A 164 33.28 7.46 -0.36
C ARG A 164 34.37 8.49 -0.16
N LYS A 165 35.34 8.15 0.70
CA LYS A 165 36.45 9.04 1.08
C LYS A 165 37.10 9.63 -0.17
N ALA A 166 37.33 10.95 -0.16
CA ALA A 166 37.89 11.73 -1.27
C ALA A 166 37.07 11.72 -2.59
N LYS A 167 35.79 11.29 -2.56
CA LYS A 167 34.94 11.33 -3.76
C LYS A 167 33.57 11.93 -3.51
N THR A 168 32.89 11.50 -2.45
CA THR A 168 31.50 11.87 -2.23
C THR A 168 31.31 12.13 -0.76
N TYR A 169 31.04 13.39 -0.46
CA TYR A 169 30.76 13.88 0.88
C TYR A 169 29.28 14.18 1.01
N GLY A 170 28.78 14.10 2.24
CA GLY A 170 27.48 14.60 2.63
C GLY A 170 27.63 15.42 3.91
N THR A 171 26.67 16.29 4.16
CA THR A 171 26.62 17.11 5.37
C THR A 171 25.53 16.55 6.28
N ILE A 172 25.85 16.36 7.55
CA ILE A 172 24.92 16.06 8.62
C ILE A 172 24.55 17.38 9.30
N LEU A 173 23.25 17.61 9.41
CA LEU A 173 22.69 18.70 10.20
C LEU A 173 22.10 18.11 11.48
N THR A 174 22.62 18.52 12.63
CA THR A 174 22.08 18.12 13.94
C THR A 174 21.32 19.28 14.56
N VAL A 175 20.19 18.98 15.20
CA VAL A 175 19.34 20.00 15.84
C VAL A 175 19.38 19.80 17.35
N ALA A 176 19.68 20.87 18.09
CA ALA A 176 19.56 20.86 19.54
C ALA A 176 18.20 21.44 19.95
N ARG A 177 17.52 20.74 20.87
CA ARG A 177 16.35 21.26 21.59
C ARG A 177 16.78 21.53 23.04
N TRP A 178 16.62 22.76 23.50
CA TRP A 178 16.74 23.09 24.92
C TRP A 178 15.58 22.45 25.70
N ARG A 179 15.84 22.04 26.95
CA ARG A 179 14.83 21.62 27.91
C ARG A 179 14.30 22.82 28.68
#